data_AF-A0A5J5DYJ7-F1
#
_entry.id   AF-A0A5J5DYJ7-F1
#
_cell.length_a   1.000
_cell.length_b   1.000
_cell.length_c   1.000
_cell.angle_alpha   90.00
_cell.angle_beta   90.00
_cell.angle_gamma   90.00
#
_symmetry.space_group_name_H-M   'P 1'
#
loop_
_entity.id
_entity.type
_entity.pdbx_description
1 polymer ?
#
loop_
_entity_poly.entity_id
_entity_poly.type
_entity_poly.pdbx_seq_one_letter_code
_entity_poly.pdbx_strand_id
1 'polypeptide(L)'
;MDSIDFMSDESQATANDLRRWFSSERMRRYEESAVDPVALYVWNTRMSKAYLEDIAHVEVMLRNFIAARLSAACGCADWYEQIDFFGFDYEFRKAVDRVKKRIHCAGHDVTPDRVIAGLSLDSWRFLLVRKLEPTVWKALRDQTNGGMPHYKSRRRKEFEAHVIRLLDMRNRCSHQEPLIQQNPVDERDYLDAQWENLLWLADVIDPKAGDWIRGRSRVPELRKIRPIRTVAELSALPNAKFMAKVLESDQMVELILDGTRTAAASPLHDYLECGSPLPRVGSRSVLTTSSGRNVAVLITDAIEVIHLSDMDDRQIMDENECDDDTPVVLVHFEVAERL
;
A
#
# COMPACT_ATOMS: atom_id res chain seq x y z
N MET A 1 -17.17 38.90 -21.08
CA MET A 1 -18.27 38.39 -20.24
C MET A 1 -18.41 36.95 -20.67
N ASP A 2 -17.42 36.16 -20.28
CA ASP A 2 -17.30 34.76 -20.67
C ASP A 2 -17.52 33.97 -19.38
N SER A 3 -18.63 33.23 -19.35
CA SER A 3 -18.99 32.35 -18.26
C SER A 3 -17.91 31.28 -18.15
N ILE A 4 -17.12 31.37 -17.07
CA ILE A 4 -16.35 30.25 -16.55
C ILE A 4 -17.38 29.21 -16.14
N ASP A 5 -17.43 28.13 -16.90
CA ASP A 5 -18.26 26.97 -16.62
C ASP A 5 -17.73 26.36 -15.32
N PHE A 6 -18.40 26.67 -14.21
CA PHE A 6 -18.12 26.09 -12.91
C PHE A 6 -18.26 24.57 -13.05
N MET A 7 -17.15 23.84 -12.95
CA MET A 7 -17.20 22.40 -12.70
C MET A 7 -17.91 22.20 -11.36
N SER A 8 -19.20 21.91 -11.44
CA SER A 8 -20.09 21.70 -10.31
C SER A 8 -19.59 20.55 -9.43
N ASP A 9 -19.92 20.66 -8.15
CA ASP A 9 -19.82 19.67 -7.07
C ASP A 9 -20.40 18.27 -7.44
N GLU A 10 -21.03 18.12 -8.62
CA GLU A 10 -21.65 16.90 -9.15
C GLU A 10 -20.63 15.81 -9.58
N SER A 11 -19.33 16.09 -9.58
CA SER A 11 -18.31 15.11 -10.01
C SER A 11 -17.75 14.23 -8.88
N GLN A 12 -18.07 14.51 -7.61
CA GLN A 12 -17.55 13.75 -6.47
C GLN A 12 -18.54 12.67 -6.01
N ALA A 13 -18.05 11.44 -5.90
CA ALA A 13 -18.88 10.30 -5.48
C ALA A 13 -19.15 10.35 -3.97
N THR A 14 -20.41 10.24 -3.57
CA THR A 14 -20.83 10.20 -2.17
C THR A 14 -20.87 8.76 -1.63
N ALA A 15 -20.98 8.61 -0.29
CA ALA A 15 -21.22 7.29 0.31
C ALA A 15 -22.50 6.62 -0.24
N ASN A 16 -23.54 7.38 -0.56
CA ASN A 16 -24.76 6.85 -1.17
C ASN A 16 -24.53 6.33 -2.58
N ASP A 17 -23.70 7.01 -3.38
CA ASP A 17 -23.32 6.51 -4.71
C ASP A 17 -22.56 5.19 -4.60
N LEU A 18 -21.61 5.10 -3.67
CA LEU A 18 -20.88 3.87 -3.40
C LEU A 18 -21.78 2.73 -2.93
N ARG A 19 -22.79 2.98 -2.08
CA ARG A 19 -23.79 1.95 -1.71
C ARG A 19 -24.53 1.43 -2.94
N ARG A 20 -24.91 2.33 -3.85
CA ARG A 20 -25.61 1.97 -5.10
C ARG A 20 -24.74 1.15 -6.04
N TRP A 21 -23.44 1.47 -6.15
CA TRP A 21 -22.52 0.77 -7.04
C TRP A 21 -21.96 -0.53 -6.46
N PHE A 22 -21.74 -0.58 -5.15
CA PHE A 22 -20.95 -1.62 -4.49
C PHE A 22 -21.69 -2.40 -3.41
N SER A 23 -22.97 -2.13 -3.17
CA SER A 23 -23.85 -2.64 -2.09
C SER A 23 -23.67 -1.96 -0.73
N SER A 24 -24.79 -1.84 -0.01
CA SER A 24 -24.85 -1.36 1.37
C SER A 24 -24.05 -2.24 2.32
N GLU A 25 -24.11 -3.56 2.14
CA GLU A 25 -23.40 -4.54 2.97
C GLU A 25 -21.88 -4.35 2.90
N ARG A 26 -21.37 -4.06 1.69
CA ARG A 26 -19.94 -3.78 1.48
C ARG A 26 -19.54 -2.45 2.08
N MET A 27 -20.35 -1.41 1.88
CA MET A 27 -20.03 -0.05 2.33
C MET A 27 -20.18 0.16 3.83
N ARG A 28 -21.06 -0.61 4.49
CA ARG A 28 -21.34 -0.52 5.93
C ARG A 28 -20.07 -0.47 6.78
N ARG A 29 -19.10 -1.34 6.52
CA ARG A 29 -17.86 -1.39 7.31
C ARG A 29 -17.05 -0.09 7.20
N TYR A 30 -17.02 0.55 6.03
CA TYR A 30 -16.28 1.78 5.83
C TYR A 30 -16.96 2.95 6.55
N GLU A 31 -18.29 2.99 6.50
CA GLU A 31 -19.11 4.01 7.18
C GLU A 31 -19.02 3.93 8.70
N GLU A 32 -18.82 2.75 9.25
CA GLU A 32 -18.59 2.54 10.68
C GLU A 32 -17.13 2.83 11.11
N SER A 33 -16.20 3.01 10.17
CA SER A 33 -14.74 3.00 10.45
C SER A 33 -13.99 4.29 10.06
N ALA A 34 -14.66 5.28 9.48
CA ALA A 34 -14.10 6.57 9.11
C ALA A 34 -15.14 7.70 9.06
N VAL A 35 -14.65 8.93 9.19
CA VAL A 35 -15.44 10.16 8.97
C VAL A 35 -15.77 10.29 7.48
N ASP A 36 -14.79 10.07 6.59
CA ASP A 36 -15.00 9.90 5.15
C ASP A 36 -14.92 8.41 4.72
N PRO A 37 -16.07 7.74 4.51
CA PRO A 37 -16.11 6.34 4.08
C PRO A 37 -15.62 6.13 2.65
N VAL A 38 -15.73 7.16 1.79
CA VAL A 38 -15.32 7.11 0.39
C VAL A 38 -13.79 7.10 0.32
N ALA A 39 -13.13 8.01 1.03
CA ALA A 39 -11.67 8.00 1.16
C ALA A 39 -11.17 6.69 1.78
N LEU A 40 -11.84 6.15 2.81
CA LEU A 40 -11.43 4.87 3.42
C LEU A 40 -11.56 3.69 2.46
N TYR A 41 -12.61 3.67 1.62
CA TYR A 41 -12.76 2.65 0.58
C TYR A 41 -11.63 2.69 -0.46
N VAL A 42 -11.29 3.89 -0.93
CA VAL A 42 -10.18 4.12 -1.86
C VAL A 42 -8.85 3.73 -1.21
N TRP A 43 -8.61 4.15 0.02
CA TRP A 43 -7.42 3.80 0.80
C TRP A 43 -7.27 2.28 0.95
N ASN A 44 -8.33 1.57 1.34
CA ASN A 44 -8.31 0.11 1.47
C ASN A 44 -7.97 -0.57 0.14
N THR A 45 -8.49 -0.04 -0.97
CA THR A 45 -8.16 -0.53 -2.31
C THR A 45 -6.69 -0.29 -2.65
N ARG A 46 -6.15 0.91 -2.39
CA ARG A 46 -4.73 1.23 -2.58
C ARG A 46 -3.83 0.32 -1.73
N MET A 47 -4.17 0.10 -0.46
CA MET A 47 -3.48 -0.84 0.43
C MET A 47 -3.49 -2.26 -0.12
N SER A 48 -4.65 -2.77 -0.55
CA SER A 48 -4.79 -4.09 -1.18
C SER A 48 -3.87 -4.23 -2.41
N LYS A 49 -3.77 -3.20 -3.26
CA LYS A 49 -2.88 -3.22 -4.42
C LYS A 49 -1.40 -3.12 -4.07
N ALA A 50 -1.04 -2.34 -3.06
CA ALA A 50 0.33 -2.29 -2.56
C ALA A 50 0.78 -3.65 -1.98
N TYR A 51 -0.08 -4.35 -1.25
CA TYR A 51 0.23 -5.71 -0.82
C TYR A 51 0.34 -6.70 -1.99
N LEU A 52 -0.53 -6.62 -3.01
CA LEU A 52 -0.41 -7.50 -4.19
C LEU A 52 0.91 -7.29 -4.94
N GLU A 53 1.42 -6.06 -4.99
CA GLU A 53 2.74 -5.74 -5.55
C GLU A 53 3.86 -6.46 -4.77
N ASP A 54 3.92 -6.27 -3.45
CA ASP A 54 4.92 -6.91 -2.59
C ASP A 54 4.82 -8.44 -2.63
N ILE A 55 3.58 -8.97 -2.60
CA ILE A 55 3.31 -10.42 -2.64
C ILE A 55 3.76 -11.01 -3.97
N ALA A 56 3.60 -10.31 -5.09
CA ALA A 56 4.04 -10.78 -6.39
C ALA A 56 5.56 -11.02 -6.42
N HIS A 57 6.35 -10.15 -5.79
CA HIS A 57 7.79 -10.34 -5.66
C HIS A 57 8.11 -11.61 -4.86
N VAL A 58 7.51 -11.77 -3.67
CA VAL A 58 7.74 -12.94 -2.81
C VAL A 58 7.24 -14.23 -3.46
N GLU A 59 6.12 -14.23 -4.17
CA GLU A 59 5.59 -15.40 -4.89
C GLU A 59 6.57 -15.86 -5.98
N VAL A 60 7.12 -14.93 -6.76
CA VAL A 60 8.14 -15.23 -7.80
C VAL A 60 9.44 -15.73 -7.17
N MET A 61 9.87 -15.15 -6.05
CA MET A 61 11.03 -15.65 -5.31
C MET A 61 10.80 -17.07 -4.78
N LEU A 62 9.67 -17.32 -4.15
CA LEU A 62 9.30 -18.61 -3.58
C LEU A 62 9.25 -19.71 -4.64
N ARG A 63 8.59 -19.45 -5.78
CA ARG A 63 8.51 -20.45 -6.86
C ARG A 63 9.90 -20.79 -7.42
N ASN A 64 10.75 -19.78 -7.64
CA ASN A 64 12.08 -19.99 -8.20
C ASN A 64 12.98 -20.72 -7.19
N PHE A 65 12.86 -20.35 -5.91
CA PHE A 65 13.55 -21.01 -4.81
C PHE A 65 13.22 -22.50 -4.73
N ILE A 66 11.93 -22.85 -4.78
CA ILE A 66 11.45 -24.24 -4.73
C ILE A 66 11.88 -24.97 -6.01
N ALA A 67 11.56 -24.42 -7.19
CA ALA A 67 11.81 -25.08 -8.47
C ALA A 67 13.28 -25.39 -8.70
N ALA A 68 14.20 -24.47 -8.37
CA ALA A 68 15.64 -24.69 -8.51
C ALA A 68 16.13 -25.89 -7.67
N ARG A 69 15.66 -25.99 -6.41
CA ARG A 69 16.02 -27.09 -5.50
C ARG A 69 15.44 -28.43 -5.93
N LEU A 70 14.19 -28.44 -6.39
CA LEU A 70 13.56 -29.67 -6.87
C LEU A 70 14.19 -30.15 -8.19
N SER A 71 14.55 -29.22 -9.08
CA SER A 71 15.26 -29.55 -10.31
C SER A 71 16.64 -30.15 -10.03
N ALA A 72 17.39 -29.58 -9.09
CA ALA A 72 18.68 -30.11 -8.66
C ALA A 72 18.53 -31.52 -8.05
N ALA A 73 17.48 -31.75 -7.25
CA ALA A 73 17.26 -33.02 -6.57
C ALA A 73 16.97 -34.19 -7.52
N CYS A 74 16.24 -33.95 -8.62
CA CYS A 74 15.95 -34.98 -9.64
C CYS A 74 16.93 -34.97 -10.83
N GLY A 75 17.75 -33.92 -10.96
CA GLY A 75 18.59 -33.69 -12.14
C GLY A 75 17.81 -33.31 -13.40
N CYS A 76 16.60 -32.75 -13.26
CA CYS A 76 15.64 -32.57 -14.34
C CYS A 76 14.89 -31.24 -14.21
N ALA A 77 14.70 -30.50 -15.32
CA ALA A 77 14.01 -29.21 -15.29
C ALA A 77 12.48 -29.35 -15.12
N ASP A 78 11.94 -30.48 -15.56
CA ASP A 78 10.54 -30.90 -15.45
C ASP A 78 10.28 -31.69 -14.17
N TRP A 79 10.87 -31.26 -13.05
CA TRP A 79 10.73 -31.89 -11.73
C TRP A 79 9.28 -32.17 -11.31
N TYR A 80 8.33 -31.38 -11.80
CA TYR A 80 6.90 -31.53 -11.54
C TYR A 80 6.30 -32.80 -12.18
N GLU A 81 6.99 -33.45 -13.11
CA GLU A 81 6.65 -34.76 -13.69
C GLU A 81 7.19 -35.93 -12.85
N GLN A 82 8.07 -35.70 -11.88
CA GLN A 82 8.69 -36.74 -11.07
C GLN A 82 7.78 -37.18 -9.93
N ILE A 83 6.61 -37.72 -10.31
CA ILE A 83 5.47 -38.01 -9.42
C ILE A 83 5.89 -38.96 -8.30
N ASP A 84 6.51 -40.09 -8.64
CA ASP A 84 6.87 -41.12 -7.67
C ASP A 84 8.06 -40.68 -6.80
N PHE A 85 9.00 -39.91 -7.37
CA PHE A 85 10.17 -39.41 -6.66
C PHE A 85 9.78 -38.44 -5.53
N PHE A 86 8.87 -37.51 -5.81
CA PHE A 86 8.42 -36.53 -4.82
C PHE A 86 7.14 -36.92 -4.08
N GLY A 87 6.38 -37.91 -4.57
CA GLY A 87 5.10 -38.33 -3.98
C GLY A 87 3.95 -37.34 -4.24
N PHE A 88 3.94 -36.67 -5.41
CA PHE A 88 2.88 -35.72 -5.76
C PHE A 88 1.52 -36.41 -5.88
N ASP A 89 0.48 -35.79 -5.33
CA ASP A 89 -0.86 -36.36 -5.39
C ASP A 89 -1.61 -35.98 -6.68
N TYR A 90 -2.86 -36.41 -6.76
CA TYR A 90 -3.72 -36.12 -7.89
C TYR A 90 -3.99 -34.62 -8.07
N GLU A 91 -4.17 -33.86 -6.99
CA GLU A 91 -4.54 -32.44 -7.08
C GLU A 91 -3.37 -31.59 -7.58
N PHE A 92 -2.14 -31.87 -7.15
CA PHE A 92 -0.96 -31.20 -7.70
C PHE A 92 -0.78 -31.51 -9.20
N ARG A 93 -0.88 -32.77 -9.60
CA ARG A 93 -0.81 -33.17 -11.02
C ARG A 93 -1.86 -32.47 -11.87
N LYS A 94 -3.10 -32.43 -11.39
CA LYS A 94 -4.20 -31.73 -12.04
C LYS A 94 -3.96 -30.21 -12.12
N ALA A 95 -3.26 -29.61 -11.16
CA ALA A 95 -2.85 -28.21 -11.27
C ALA A 95 -1.82 -28.00 -12.40
N VAL A 96 -0.81 -28.86 -12.50
CA VAL A 96 0.19 -28.86 -13.59
C VAL A 96 -0.49 -29.06 -14.95
N ASP A 97 -1.36 -30.06 -15.09
CA ASP A 97 -2.05 -30.36 -16.35
C ASP A 97 -2.94 -29.20 -16.82
N ARG A 98 -3.61 -28.51 -15.89
CA ARG A 98 -4.39 -27.30 -16.21
C ARG A 98 -3.51 -26.18 -16.76
N VAL A 99 -2.30 -26.00 -16.22
CA VAL A 99 -1.34 -25.02 -16.73
C VAL A 99 -0.85 -25.40 -18.11
N LYS A 100 -0.41 -26.66 -18.31
CA LYS A 100 0.02 -27.17 -19.63
C LYS A 100 -1.07 -26.99 -20.68
N LYS A 101 -2.32 -27.34 -20.35
CA LYS A 101 -3.47 -27.16 -21.24
C LYS A 101 -3.68 -25.69 -21.60
N ARG A 102 -3.60 -24.77 -20.63
CA ARG A 102 -3.74 -23.34 -20.89
C ARG A 102 -2.65 -22.80 -21.82
N ILE A 103 -1.40 -23.20 -21.60
CA ILE A 103 -0.25 -22.83 -22.46
C ILE A 103 -0.48 -23.31 -23.89
N HIS A 104 -0.88 -24.57 -24.04
CA HIS A 104 -1.19 -25.16 -25.34
C HIS A 104 -2.35 -24.45 -26.05
N CYS A 105 -3.46 -24.19 -25.33
CA CYS A 105 -4.60 -23.45 -25.88
C CYS A 105 -4.25 -22.00 -26.28
N ALA A 106 -3.22 -21.40 -25.67
CA ALA A 106 -2.69 -20.10 -26.06
C ALA A 106 -1.72 -20.16 -27.27
N GLY A 107 -1.52 -21.34 -27.88
CA GLY A 107 -0.65 -21.50 -29.05
C GLY A 107 0.84 -21.46 -28.74
N HIS A 108 1.23 -21.81 -27.50
CA HIS A 108 2.61 -21.79 -27.07
C HIS A 108 3.16 -23.18 -26.73
N ASP A 109 4.47 -23.35 -26.87
CA ASP A 109 5.16 -24.57 -26.45
C ASP A 109 5.13 -24.74 -24.93
N VAL A 110 4.93 -25.98 -24.49
CA VAL A 110 4.92 -26.34 -23.07
C VAL A 110 6.36 -26.52 -22.59
N THR A 111 6.95 -25.45 -22.09
CA THR A 111 8.30 -25.43 -21.50
C THR A 111 8.24 -25.45 -19.96
N PRO A 112 9.25 -26.00 -19.25
CA PRO A 112 9.31 -25.96 -17.78
C PRO A 112 9.09 -24.57 -17.18
N ASP A 113 9.72 -23.54 -17.72
CA ASP A 113 9.59 -22.17 -17.22
C ASP A 113 8.15 -21.64 -17.30
N ARG A 114 7.45 -21.93 -18.39
CA ARG A 114 6.02 -21.56 -18.55
C ARG A 114 5.13 -22.35 -17.59
N VAL A 115 5.43 -23.62 -17.33
CA VAL A 115 4.68 -24.42 -16.35
C VAL A 115 4.89 -23.86 -14.94
N ILE A 116 6.15 -23.65 -14.54
CA ILE A 116 6.52 -23.05 -13.25
C ILE A 116 5.87 -21.67 -13.10
N ALA A 117 5.94 -20.82 -14.13
CA ALA A 117 5.34 -19.49 -14.07
C ALA A 117 3.81 -19.49 -14.03
N GLY A 118 3.17 -20.54 -14.55
CA GLY A 118 1.72 -20.66 -14.60
C GLY A 118 1.07 -21.27 -13.35
N LEU A 119 1.86 -21.91 -12.47
CA LEU A 119 1.39 -22.44 -11.20
C LEU A 119 1.05 -21.30 -10.23
N SER A 120 -0.06 -21.43 -9.50
CA SER A 120 -0.49 -20.44 -8.51
C SER A 120 0.26 -20.59 -7.18
N LEU A 121 0.30 -19.53 -6.38
CA LEU A 121 0.77 -19.57 -4.98
C LEU A 121 0.21 -20.77 -4.18
N ASP A 122 -1.04 -21.15 -4.40
CA ASP A 122 -1.66 -22.30 -3.73
C ASP A 122 -1.00 -23.64 -4.09
N SER A 123 -0.55 -23.81 -5.34
CA SER A 123 0.25 -24.96 -5.77
C SER A 123 1.61 -24.99 -5.07
N TRP A 124 2.27 -23.84 -4.91
CA TRP A 124 3.55 -23.73 -4.20
C TRP A 124 3.40 -24.00 -2.70
N ARG A 125 2.34 -23.48 -2.07
CA ARG A 125 1.96 -23.83 -0.69
C ARG A 125 1.75 -25.33 -0.54
N PHE A 126 1.13 -25.99 -1.52
CA PHE A 126 0.83 -27.42 -1.44
C PHE A 126 2.10 -28.27 -1.33
N LEU A 127 3.18 -27.84 -1.99
CA LEU A 127 4.48 -28.52 -1.92
C LEU A 127 5.09 -28.51 -0.51
N LEU A 128 4.61 -27.64 0.38
CA LEU A 128 5.13 -27.45 1.74
C LEU A 128 4.34 -28.22 2.80
N VAL A 129 3.35 -29.03 2.43
CA VAL A 129 2.55 -29.80 3.40
C VAL A 129 3.34 -30.90 4.07
N ARG A 130 2.93 -31.28 5.29
CA ARG A 130 3.56 -32.36 6.08
C ARG A 130 3.75 -33.67 5.31
N LYS A 131 2.81 -34.04 4.43
CA LYS A 131 2.88 -35.28 3.63
C LYS A 131 4.10 -35.31 2.71
N LEU A 132 4.52 -34.16 2.18
CA LEU A 132 5.66 -34.02 1.28
C LEU A 132 6.95 -33.66 2.02
N GLU A 133 6.94 -33.64 3.36
CA GLU A 133 8.14 -33.36 4.15
C GLU A 133 9.28 -34.38 3.92
N PRO A 134 9.03 -35.70 3.82
CA PRO A 134 10.09 -36.69 3.58
C PRO A 134 10.77 -36.57 2.21
N THR A 135 10.12 -35.94 1.24
CA THR A 135 10.57 -35.84 -0.16
C THR A 135 10.92 -34.40 -0.53
N VAL A 136 9.91 -33.54 -0.70
CA VAL A 136 10.06 -32.13 -1.11
C VAL A 136 10.83 -31.33 -0.07
N TRP A 137 10.40 -31.33 1.20
CA TRP A 137 11.10 -30.53 2.22
C TRP A 137 12.53 -31.05 2.50
N LYS A 138 12.75 -32.35 2.35
CA LYS A 138 14.09 -32.93 2.37
C LYS A 138 14.95 -32.36 1.24
N ALA A 139 14.44 -32.34 0.01
CA ALA A 139 15.13 -31.78 -1.15
C ALA A 139 15.44 -30.27 -0.97
N LEU A 140 14.51 -29.48 -0.42
CA LEU A 140 14.71 -28.04 -0.19
C LEU A 140 15.85 -27.72 0.80
N ARG A 141 16.05 -28.58 1.81
CA ARG A 141 17.06 -28.36 2.86
C ARG A 141 18.44 -28.93 2.52
N ASP A 142 18.48 -29.86 1.59
CA ASP A 142 19.72 -30.51 1.16
C ASP A 142 20.69 -29.48 0.58
N GLN A 143 21.91 -29.44 1.11
CA GLN A 143 22.93 -28.49 0.67
C GLN A 143 23.37 -28.75 -0.77
N THR A 144 23.29 -29.99 -1.25
CA THR A 144 23.63 -30.34 -2.64
C THR A 144 22.67 -29.72 -3.65
N ASN A 145 21.45 -29.40 -3.22
CA ASN A 145 20.42 -28.73 -4.03
C ASN A 145 20.42 -27.20 -3.81
N GLY A 146 21.41 -26.66 -3.10
CA GLY A 146 21.50 -25.24 -2.71
C GLY A 146 20.95 -24.90 -1.32
N GLY A 147 20.24 -25.84 -0.66
CA GLY A 147 19.82 -25.76 0.74
C GLY A 147 19.01 -24.52 1.12
N MET A 148 18.92 -24.23 2.42
CA MET A 148 18.29 -23.00 2.93
C MET A 148 19.34 -22.21 3.75
N PRO A 149 20.17 -21.39 3.11
CA PRO A 149 21.30 -20.73 3.78
C PRO A 149 20.87 -19.67 4.80
N HIS A 150 19.77 -18.94 4.52
CA HIS A 150 19.29 -17.86 5.38
C HIS A 150 18.21 -18.28 6.37
N TYR A 151 17.64 -19.49 6.22
CA TYR A 151 16.66 -20.04 7.15
C TYR A 151 17.31 -21.05 8.10
N LYS A 152 17.76 -20.59 9.28
CA LYS A 152 18.51 -21.43 10.23
C LYS A 152 17.70 -22.58 10.83
N SER A 153 16.44 -22.34 11.20
CA SER A 153 15.63 -23.37 11.88
C SER A 153 15.25 -24.53 10.95
N ARG A 154 15.08 -24.23 9.65
CA ARG A 154 14.66 -25.19 8.60
C ARG A 154 13.42 -26.01 9.01
N ARG A 155 12.52 -25.40 9.79
CA ARG A 155 11.29 -26.03 10.27
C ARG A 155 10.20 -25.88 9.23
N ARG A 156 9.85 -26.98 8.58
CA ARG A 156 8.78 -27.03 7.56
C ARG A 156 7.48 -26.38 8.02
N LYS A 157 7.04 -26.70 9.24
CA LYS A 157 5.78 -26.18 9.81
C LYS A 157 5.74 -24.66 9.93
N GLU A 158 6.86 -24.05 10.32
CA GLU A 158 6.95 -22.58 10.46
C GLU A 158 6.96 -21.93 9.08
N PHE A 159 7.79 -22.42 8.16
CA PHE A 159 7.84 -21.92 6.79
C PHE A 159 6.49 -22.06 6.07
N GLU A 160 5.84 -23.22 6.18
CA GLU A 160 4.49 -23.47 5.66
C GLU A 160 3.46 -22.50 6.25
N ALA A 161 3.50 -22.25 7.58
CA ALA A 161 2.58 -21.31 8.22
C ALA A 161 2.73 -19.88 7.68
N HIS A 162 3.96 -19.42 7.43
CA HIS A 162 4.21 -18.12 6.83
C HIS A 162 3.69 -18.03 5.38
N VAL A 163 3.86 -19.10 4.59
CA VAL A 163 3.32 -19.17 3.21
C VAL A 163 1.79 -19.24 3.19
N ILE A 164 1.17 -19.95 4.12
CA ILE A 164 -0.30 -19.96 4.28
C ILE A 164 -0.80 -18.54 4.58
N ARG A 165 -0.16 -17.84 5.52
CA ARG A 165 -0.52 -16.47 5.85
C ARG A 165 -0.36 -15.51 4.66
N LEU A 166 0.70 -15.67 3.86
CA LEU A 166 0.90 -14.90 2.63
C LEU A 166 -0.23 -15.20 1.61
N LEU A 167 -0.60 -16.47 1.45
CA LEU A 167 -1.69 -16.91 0.57
C LEU A 167 -3.04 -16.34 1.00
N ASP A 168 -3.35 -16.36 2.30
CA ASP A 168 -4.58 -15.80 2.84
C ASP A 168 -4.66 -14.30 2.56
N MET A 169 -3.58 -13.56 2.81
CA MET A 169 -3.50 -12.13 2.51
C MET A 169 -3.64 -11.84 1.02
N ARG A 170 -2.96 -12.63 0.17
CA ARG A 170 -3.05 -12.54 -1.28
C ARG A 170 -4.47 -12.77 -1.78
N ASN A 171 -5.14 -13.81 -1.27
CA ASN A 171 -6.51 -14.14 -1.63
C ASN A 171 -7.45 -13.01 -1.23
N ARG A 172 -7.33 -12.52 0.01
CA ARG A 172 -8.10 -11.39 0.52
C ARG A 172 -8.00 -10.17 -0.39
N CYS A 173 -6.77 -9.79 -0.76
CA CYS A 173 -6.54 -8.66 -1.66
C CYS A 173 -7.10 -8.90 -3.07
N SER A 174 -6.94 -10.11 -3.61
CA SER A 174 -7.44 -10.48 -4.94
C SER A 174 -8.97 -10.53 -5.02
N HIS A 175 -9.63 -10.91 -3.92
CA HIS A 175 -11.09 -10.93 -3.79
C HIS A 175 -11.68 -9.58 -3.37
N GLN A 176 -10.84 -8.54 -3.27
CA GLN A 176 -11.25 -7.18 -2.91
C GLN A 176 -11.99 -7.15 -1.56
N GLU A 177 -11.54 -7.98 -0.62
CA GLU A 177 -12.04 -8.00 0.75
C GLU A 177 -11.42 -6.85 1.56
N PRO A 178 -12.15 -6.30 2.55
CA PRO A 178 -11.61 -5.24 3.40
C PRO A 178 -10.44 -5.74 4.27
N LEU A 179 -9.36 -4.95 4.31
CA LEU A 179 -8.23 -5.10 5.22
C LEU A 179 -8.47 -4.36 6.54
N ILE A 180 -9.37 -3.38 6.55
CA ILE A 180 -9.76 -2.62 7.73
C ILE A 180 -10.42 -3.49 8.80
N GLN A 181 -10.18 -3.12 10.06
CA GLN A 181 -10.79 -3.73 11.24
C GLN A 181 -11.49 -2.66 12.08
N GLN A 182 -12.50 -3.05 12.84
CA GLN A 182 -13.27 -2.13 13.70
C GLN A 182 -12.38 -1.49 14.78
N ASN A 183 -11.53 -2.29 15.43
CA ASN A 183 -10.61 -1.79 16.45
C ASN A 183 -9.32 -1.24 15.80
N PRO A 184 -8.89 -0.01 16.11
CA PRO A 184 -7.68 0.59 15.55
C PRO A 184 -6.37 -0.12 15.90
N VAL A 185 -6.29 -0.70 17.09
CA VAL A 185 -5.12 -1.46 17.55
C VAL A 185 -5.06 -2.79 16.81
N ASP A 186 -6.17 -3.52 16.73
CA ASP A 186 -6.23 -4.79 16.01
C ASP A 186 -5.95 -4.62 14.52
N GLU A 187 -6.43 -3.53 13.89
CA GLU A 187 -6.12 -3.23 12.49
C GLU A 187 -4.61 -3.00 12.29
N ARG A 188 -4.00 -2.21 13.18
CA ARG A 188 -2.58 -1.89 13.15
C ARG A 188 -1.76 -3.17 13.27
N ASP A 189 -2.01 -3.95 14.32
CA ASP A 189 -1.30 -5.18 14.63
C ASP A 189 -1.48 -6.22 13.52
N TYR A 190 -2.68 -6.32 12.96
CA TYR A 190 -2.94 -7.18 11.80
C TYR A 190 -2.07 -6.78 10.61
N LEU A 191 -2.08 -5.49 10.22
CA LEU A 191 -1.34 -4.99 9.06
C LEU A 191 0.18 -5.08 9.25
N ASP A 192 0.68 -4.75 10.45
CA ASP A 192 2.08 -4.93 10.84
C ASP A 192 2.48 -6.39 10.64
N ALA A 193 1.73 -7.30 11.26
CA ALA A 193 2.09 -8.69 11.23
C ALA A 193 1.96 -9.31 9.81
N GLN A 194 1.05 -8.81 8.93
CA GLN A 194 1.01 -9.25 7.53
C GLN A 194 2.26 -8.80 6.75
N TRP A 195 2.70 -7.56 6.97
CA TRP A 195 3.87 -7.01 6.28
C TRP A 195 5.17 -7.66 6.80
N GLU A 196 5.29 -7.85 8.10
CA GLU A 196 6.38 -8.62 8.72
C GLU A 196 6.44 -10.07 8.23
N ASN A 197 5.28 -10.73 8.05
CA ASN A 197 5.22 -12.08 7.50
C ASN A 197 5.80 -12.15 6.07
N LEU A 198 5.45 -11.15 5.25
CA LEU A 198 5.93 -11.05 3.87
C LEU A 198 7.45 -10.84 3.85
N LEU A 199 7.94 -9.88 4.64
CA LEU A 199 9.36 -9.58 4.73
C LEU A 199 10.16 -10.76 5.31
N TRP A 200 9.60 -11.47 6.29
CA TRP A 200 10.20 -12.69 6.83
C TRP A 200 10.44 -13.72 5.74
N LEU A 201 9.43 -13.98 4.88
CA LEU A 201 9.57 -14.94 3.78
C LEU A 201 10.66 -14.52 2.79
N ALA A 202 10.72 -13.23 2.46
CA ALA A 202 11.77 -12.69 1.61
C ALA A 202 13.15 -12.88 2.25
N ASP A 203 13.30 -12.50 3.52
CA ASP A 203 14.57 -12.52 4.25
C ASP A 203 15.11 -13.94 4.46
N VAL A 204 14.25 -14.93 4.71
CA VAL A 204 14.69 -16.33 4.88
C VAL A 204 15.04 -17.01 3.55
N ILE A 205 14.57 -16.48 2.42
CA ILE A 205 14.94 -16.92 1.06
C ILE A 205 16.24 -16.23 0.63
N ASP A 206 16.26 -14.89 0.68
CA ASP A 206 17.40 -14.02 0.34
C ASP A 206 17.23 -12.63 1.01
N PRO A 207 18.04 -12.30 2.03
CA PRO A 207 17.98 -11.01 2.73
C PRO A 207 18.16 -9.79 1.81
N LYS A 208 18.97 -9.90 0.76
CA LYS A 208 19.18 -8.79 -0.19
C LYS A 208 17.91 -8.48 -0.96
N ALA A 209 17.14 -9.52 -1.30
CA ALA A 209 15.84 -9.34 -1.93
C ALA A 209 14.80 -8.81 -0.94
N GLY A 210 14.85 -9.22 0.33
CA GLY A 210 14.03 -8.65 1.39
C GLY A 210 14.25 -7.14 1.59
N ASP A 211 15.50 -6.69 1.64
CA ASP A 211 15.85 -5.26 1.67
C ASP A 211 15.36 -4.51 0.44
N TRP A 212 15.48 -5.13 -0.75
CA TRP A 212 14.97 -4.54 -1.98
C TRP A 212 13.45 -4.37 -1.93
N ILE A 213 12.68 -5.41 -1.57
CA ILE A 213 11.21 -5.35 -1.45
C ILE A 213 10.80 -4.29 -0.43
N ARG A 214 11.43 -4.29 0.75
CA ARG A 214 11.17 -3.30 1.82
C ARG A 214 11.31 -1.87 1.32
N GLY A 215 12.34 -1.58 0.53
CA GLY A 215 12.59 -0.24 -0.01
C GLY A 215 11.69 0.18 -1.18
N ARG A 216 10.88 -0.71 -1.75
CA ARG A 216 9.93 -0.40 -2.85
C ARG A 216 8.48 -0.43 -2.39
N SER A 217 8.21 -1.08 -1.26
CA SER A 217 6.86 -1.22 -0.71
C SER A 217 6.21 0.14 -0.45
N ARG A 218 5.00 0.30 -0.98
CA ARG A 218 4.14 1.46 -0.72
C ARG A 218 3.31 1.32 0.56
N VAL A 219 3.32 0.13 1.19
CA VAL A 219 2.51 -0.18 2.37
C VAL A 219 2.78 0.80 3.52
N PRO A 220 4.03 1.12 3.91
CA PRO A 220 4.29 2.02 5.03
C PRO A 220 3.74 3.43 4.83
N GLU A 221 3.94 4.00 3.64
CA GLU A 221 3.45 5.35 3.34
C GLU A 221 1.93 5.40 3.24
N LEU A 222 1.31 4.38 2.62
CA LEU A 222 -0.14 4.28 2.59
C LEU A 222 -0.73 4.17 4.01
N ARG A 223 -0.09 3.44 4.93
CA ARG A 223 -0.54 3.38 6.33
C ARG A 223 -0.54 4.75 7.02
N LYS A 224 0.44 5.61 6.71
CA LYS A 224 0.50 6.96 7.27
C LYS A 224 -0.62 7.87 6.79
N ILE A 225 -1.23 7.59 5.63
CA ILE A 225 -2.33 8.37 5.04
C ILE A 225 -3.71 7.72 5.21
N ARG A 226 -3.86 6.80 6.17
CA ARG A 226 -5.18 6.23 6.50
C ARG A 226 -6.18 7.34 6.87
N PRO A 227 -7.37 7.40 6.24
CA PRO A 227 -8.41 8.38 6.57
C PRO A 227 -8.81 8.38 8.04
N ILE A 228 -9.27 9.54 8.52
CA ILE A 228 -9.58 9.78 9.93
C ILE A 228 -10.73 8.89 10.40
N ARG A 229 -10.59 8.26 11.58
CA ARG A 229 -11.59 7.31 12.09
C ARG A 229 -12.77 8.01 12.73
N THR A 230 -12.50 9.05 13.51
CA THR A 230 -13.49 9.66 14.40
C THR A 230 -13.44 11.18 14.36
N VAL A 231 -14.56 11.80 14.71
CA VAL A 231 -14.63 13.27 14.89
C VAL A 231 -13.66 13.74 15.98
N ALA A 232 -13.39 12.92 17.01
CA ALA A 232 -12.42 13.27 18.05
C ALA A 232 -10.98 13.33 17.51
N GLU A 233 -10.60 12.39 16.64
CA GLU A 233 -9.32 12.43 15.92
C GLU A 233 -9.24 13.66 15.00
N LEU A 234 -10.32 13.96 14.28
CA LEU A 234 -10.40 15.14 13.42
C LEU A 234 -10.23 16.44 14.22
N SER A 235 -10.95 16.59 15.33
CA SER A 235 -10.88 17.78 16.20
C SER A 235 -9.54 17.94 16.92
N ALA A 236 -8.73 16.89 16.99
CA ALA A 236 -7.39 16.94 17.59
C ALA A 236 -6.31 17.41 16.61
N LEU A 237 -6.61 17.48 15.30
CA LEU A 237 -5.67 17.99 14.31
C LEU A 237 -5.54 19.52 14.42
N PRO A 238 -4.33 20.07 14.18
CA PRO A 238 -4.16 21.50 14.09
C PRO A 238 -4.91 22.04 12.86
N ASN A 239 -5.52 23.21 12.98
CA ASN A 239 -6.01 23.93 11.82
C ASN A 239 -4.82 24.29 10.91
N ALA A 240 -5.00 24.11 9.61
CA ALA A 240 -4.08 24.60 8.62
C ALA A 240 -4.06 26.14 8.75
N LYS A 241 -2.92 26.67 9.18
CA LYS A 241 -2.74 28.12 9.30
C LYS A 241 -2.28 28.62 7.94
N PHE A 242 -3.21 29.20 7.20
CA PHE A 242 -2.90 30.02 6.05
C PHE A 242 -3.16 31.46 6.47
N MET A 243 -2.11 32.26 6.60
CA MET A 243 -2.18 33.64 7.13
C MET A 243 -2.84 34.65 6.16
N ALA A 244 -3.88 34.26 5.41
CA ALA A 244 -4.57 35.15 4.48
C ALA A 244 -5.61 36.04 5.19
N LYS A 245 -5.91 37.23 4.64
CA LYS A 245 -7.02 38.07 5.13
C LYS A 245 -8.35 37.29 5.02
N VAL A 246 -9.26 37.50 5.98
CA VAL A 246 -10.53 36.73 6.12
C VAL A 246 -11.36 36.61 4.83
N LEU A 247 -11.37 37.64 3.96
CA LEU A 247 -12.11 37.61 2.67
C LEU A 247 -11.45 36.76 1.57
N GLU A 248 -10.15 36.46 1.70
CA GLU A 248 -9.36 35.61 0.78
C GLU A 248 -9.35 34.14 1.26
N SER A 249 -9.84 33.88 2.49
CA SER A 249 -9.81 32.57 3.12
C SER A 249 -10.68 31.52 2.41
N ASP A 250 -11.92 31.87 2.02
CA ASP A 250 -12.83 30.90 1.39
C ASP A 250 -12.48 30.65 -0.10
N GLN A 251 -12.00 31.67 -0.83
CA GLN A 251 -11.50 31.48 -2.20
C GLN A 251 -10.24 30.61 -2.22
N MET A 252 -9.33 30.81 -1.27
CA MET A 252 -8.15 29.97 -1.11
C MET A 252 -8.55 28.53 -0.75
N VAL A 253 -9.54 28.35 0.10
CA VAL A 253 -10.10 27.01 0.39
C VAL A 253 -10.59 26.36 -0.89
N GLU A 254 -11.32 27.07 -1.74
CA GLU A 254 -11.78 26.54 -3.05
C GLU A 254 -10.61 26.13 -3.95
N LEU A 255 -9.57 26.97 -4.07
CA LEU A 255 -8.36 26.68 -4.86
C LEU A 255 -7.56 25.49 -4.31
N ILE A 256 -7.53 25.32 -2.98
CA ILE A 256 -6.89 24.14 -2.38
C ILE A 256 -7.73 22.89 -2.68
N LEU A 257 -9.05 23.02 -2.55
CA LEU A 257 -9.98 21.94 -2.82
C LEU A 257 -9.99 21.55 -4.29
N ASP A 258 -9.90 22.44 -5.27
CA ASP A 258 -9.88 22.05 -6.68
C ASP A 258 -8.48 21.57 -7.16
N GLY A 259 -7.47 21.71 -6.30
CA GLY A 259 -6.08 21.30 -6.57
C GLY A 259 -5.28 22.33 -7.37
N THR A 260 -5.82 23.53 -7.60
CA THR A 260 -5.10 24.66 -8.21
C THR A 260 -4.01 25.17 -7.27
N ARG A 261 -4.26 25.18 -5.96
CA ARG A 261 -3.29 25.56 -4.93
C ARG A 261 -2.84 24.35 -4.12
N THR A 262 -1.60 23.92 -4.36
CA THR A 262 -0.96 22.77 -3.68
C THR A 262 0.19 23.18 -2.76
N ALA A 263 0.38 24.48 -2.55
CA ALA A 263 1.39 25.02 -1.67
C ALA A 263 0.93 26.31 -1.00
N ALA A 264 1.57 26.61 0.13
CA ALA A 264 1.45 27.89 0.81
C ALA A 264 2.80 28.26 1.43
N ALA A 265 3.05 29.56 1.52
CA ALA A 265 4.25 30.10 2.10
C ALA A 265 3.90 31.11 3.19
N SER A 266 4.53 30.92 4.36
CA SER A 266 4.42 31.84 5.48
C SER A 266 5.82 32.27 5.93
N PRO A 267 6.00 33.51 6.38
CA PRO A 267 7.29 33.97 6.89
C PRO A 267 7.85 33.09 8.03
N LEU A 268 9.16 32.82 8.00
CA LEU A 268 9.81 32.01 9.03
C LEU A 268 9.71 32.63 10.43
N HIS A 269 9.64 33.97 10.51
CA HIS A 269 9.53 34.66 11.78
C HIS A 269 8.26 34.32 12.56
N ASP A 270 7.16 33.94 11.89
CA ASP A 270 5.87 33.69 12.54
C ASP A 270 5.96 32.45 13.42
N TYR A 271 6.69 31.45 12.92
CA TYR A 271 6.98 30.23 13.67
C TYR A 271 7.86 30.51 14.88
N LEU A 272 8.87 31.37 14.72
CA LEU A 272 9.79 31.73 15.79
C LEU A 272 9.10 32.55 16.90
N GLU A 273 8.30 33.55 16.52
CA GLU A 273 7.60 34.43 17.45
C GLU A 273 6.46 33.70 18.18
N CYS A 274 5.69 32.87 17.47
CA CYS A 274 4.61 32.10 18.07
C CYS A 274 5.10 30.85 18.82
N GLY A 275 6.41 30.55 18.78
CA GLY A 275 6.98 29.31 19.33
C GLY A 275 6.39 28.04 18.70
N SER A 276 5.83 28.14 17.50
CA SER A 276 5.20 27.02 16.80
C SER A 276 6.29 26.21 16.10
N PRO A 277 6.37 24.88 16.28
CA PRO A 277 7.33 24.07 15.54
C PRO A 277 7.04 24.19 14.04
N LEU A 278 8.10 24.16 13.23
CA LEU A 278 7.95 24.02 11.79
C LEU A 278 7.14 22.75 11.47
N PRO A 279 6.32 22.77 10.40
CA PRO A 279 5.64 21.57 9.93
C PRO A 279 6.66 20.46 9.65
N ARG A 280 6.18 19.23 9.53
CA ARG A 280 7.04 18.10 9.15
C ARG A 280 6.43 17.39 7.97
N VAL A 281 7.24 16.88 7.06
CA VAL A 281 6.76 15.97 6.02
C VAL A 281 5.95 14.84 6.67
N GLY A 282 4.73 14.64 6.19
CA GLY A 282 3.73 13.71 6.72
C GLY A 282 2.82 14.27 7.83
N SER A 283 3.00 15.52 8.28
CA SER A 283 2.09 16.15 9.24
C SER A 283 0.73 16.41 8.60
N ARG A 284 -0.34 16.27 9.38
CA ARG A 284 -1.71 16.53 8.95
C ARG A 284 -2.28 17.77 9.61
N SER A 285 -3.08 18.51 8.86
CA SER A 285 -3.81 19.69 9.36
C SER A 285 -5.21 19.76 8.74
N VAL A 286 -6.14 20.43 9.41
CA VAL A 286 -7.51 20.58 8.94
C VAL A 286 -7.68 21.90 8.21
N LEU A 287 -8.13 21.86 6.96
CA LEU A 287 -8.54 23.03 6.21
C LEU A 287 -9.92 23.47 6.71
N THR A 288 -10.02 24.73 7.14
CA THR A 288 -11.23 25.32 7.69
C THR A 288 -11.64 26.54 6.87
N THR A 289 -12.94 26.67 6.59
CA THR A 289 -13.54 27.90 6.03
C THR A 289 -13.53 29.04 7.03
N SER A 290 -13.77 30.26 6.56
CA SER A 290 -13.95 31.47 7.36
C SER A 290 -15.05 31.32 8.44
N SER A 291 -16.06 30.48 8.17
CA SER A 291 -17.15 30.15 9.10
C SER A 291 -16.78 29.18 10.22
N GLY A 292 -15.53 28.66 10.23
CA GLY A 292 -15.07 27.65 11.19
C GLY A 292 -15.49 26.23 10.83
N ARG A 293 -16.08 26.00 9.65
CA ARG A 293 -16.40 24.66 9.16
C ARG A 293 -15.14 23.97 8.60
N ASN A 294 -14.84 22.78 9.09
CA ASN A 294 -13.82 21.88 8.54
C ASN A 294 -14.27 21.35 7.18
N VAL A 295 -13.41 21.40 6.16
CA VAL A 295 -13.76 21.01 4.78
C VAL A 295 -12.78 20.02 4.15
N ALA A 296 -11.55 19.93 4.66
CA ALA A 296 -10.61 18.91 4.21
C ALA A 296 -9.53 18.65 5.27
N VAL A 297 -8.83 17.53 5.11
CA VAL A 297 -7.57 17.22 5.80
C VAL A 297 -6.46 17.32 4.77
N LEU A 298 -5.45 18.11 5.08
CA LEU A 298 -4.25 18.26 4.27
C LEU A 298 -3.13 17.39 4.86
N ILE A 299 -2.26 16.90 4.01
CA ILE A 299 -0.99 16.30 4.42
C ILE A 299 0.17 17.04 3.77
N THR A 300 1.18 17.37 4.56
CA THR A 300 2.41 18.01 4.09
C THR A 300 3.28 16.97 3.38
N ASP A 301 3.63 17.19 2.11
CA ASP A 301 4.47 16.28 1.32
C ASP A 301 5.91 16.79 1.18
N ALA A 302 6.12 18.11 1.14
CA ALA A 302 7.44 18.73 1.14
C ALA A 302 7.47 20.05 1.93
N ILE A 303 8.66 20.40 2.43
CA ILE A 303 8.92 21.65 3.15
C ILE A 303 10.25 22.20 2.71
N GLU A 304 10.28 23.48 2.39
CA GLU A 304 11.48 24.22 2.02
C GLU A 304 11.55 25.52 2.83
N VAL A 305 12.78 25.96 3.13
CA VAL A 305 13.03 27.29 3.69
C VAL A 305 13.86 28.04 2.67
N ILE A 306 13.25 29.03 2.03
CA ILE A 306 13.82 29.80 0.92
C ILE A 306 13.66 31.29 1.20
N HIS A 307 14.40 32.14 0.50
CA HIS A 307 14.13 33.58 0.52
C HIS A 307 12.96 33.90 -0.42
N LEU A 308 12.17 34.92 -0.08
CA LEU A 308 11.04 35.35 -0.90
C LEU A 308 11.44 35.72 -2.34
N SER A 309 12.66 36.22 -2.53
CA SER A 309 13.26 36.50 -3.84
C SER A 309 13.50 35.26 -4.71
N ASP A 310 13.63 34.08 -4.10
CA ASP A 310 13.87 32.81 -4.80
C ASP A 310 12.56 32.07 -5.13
N MET A 311 11.39 32.66 -4.81
CA MET A 311 10.08 32.07 -5.11
C MET A 311 9.60 32.40 -6.53
N ASP A 312 9.26 31.35 -7.28
CA ASP A 312 8.71 31.48 -8.63
C ASP A 312 7.26 32.03 -8.65
N ASP A 313 6.45 31.69 -7.63
CA ASP A 313 5.05 32.11 -7.54
C ASP A 313 4.79 32.84 -6.21
N ARG A 314 4.52 34.15 -6.29
CA ARG A 314 4.18 34.96 -5.11
C ARG A 314 2.70 34.83 -4.71
N GLN A 315 1.84 34.20 -5.52
CA GLN A 315 0.41 34.04 -5.21
C GLN A 315 0.15 33.01 -4.09
N ILE A 316 1.14 32.18 -3.77
CA ILE A 316 1.08 31.22 -2.66
C ILE A 316 1.52 31.81 -1.33
N MET A 317 1.99 33.05 -1.31
CA MET A 317 2.29 33.77 -0.08
C MET A 317 1.00 34.08 0.68
N ASP A 318 1.04 33.85 1.98
CA ASP A 318 -0.09 34.16 2.84
C ASP A 318 -0.17 35.66 3.21
N GLU A 319 0.97 36.37 3.18
CA GLU A 319 1.05 37.79 3.50
C GLU A 319 1.47 38.64 2.28
N ASN A 320 0.83 39.81 2.14
CA ASN A 320 1.05 40.71 1.01
C ASN A 320 2.18 41.73 1.21
N GLU A 321 2.76 41.84 2.41
CA GLU A 321 3.80 42.85 2.75
C GLU A 321 5.00 42.19 3.44
N CYS A 322 5.87 41.54 2.65
CA CYS A 322 7.18 41.05 3.10
C CYS A 322 8.28 41.54 2.15
N ASP A 323 9.44 41.90 2.71
CA ASP A 323 10.62 42.25 1.93
C ASP A 323 11.18 41.03 1.17
N ASP A 324 11.82 41.26 0.02
CA ASP A 324 12.36 40.20 -0.85
C ASP A 324 13.44 39.32 -0.17
N ASP A 325 14.06 39.80 0.91
CA ASP A 325 15.07 39.06 1.69
C ASP A 325 14.45 38.24 2.83
N THR A 326 13.13 38.31 3.03
CA THR A 326 12.44 37.58 4.11
C THR A 326 12.55 36.07 3.87
N PRO A 327 13.09 35.29 4.83
CA PRO A 327 13.04 33.84 4.76
C PRO A 327 11.62 33.36 5.00
N VAL A 328 11.13 32.49 4.12
CA VAL A 328 9.79 31.92 4.15
C VAL A 328 9.85 30.40 4.27
N VAL A 329 8.85 29.85 4.93
CA VAL A 329 8.61 28.40 5.00
C VAL A 329 7.60 28.07 3.92
N LEU A 330 8.07 27.44 2.85
CA LEU A 330 7.22 26.93 1.77
C LEU A 330 6.77 25.52 2.13
N VAL A 331 5.47 25.32 2.23
CA VAL A 331 4.84 24.04 2.57
C VAL A 331 4.05 23.57 1.35
N HIS A 332 4.46 22.44 0.79
CA HIS A 332 3.66 21.73 -0.20
C HIS A 332 2.72 20.77 0.52
N PHE A 333 1.52 20.60 -0.04
CA PHE A 333 0.51 19.73 0.54
C PHE A 333 -0.42 19.15 -0.52
N GLU A 334 -1.03 18.01 -0.18
CA GLU A 334 -2.14 17.42 -0.91
C GLU A 334 -3.40 17.33 -0.03
N VAL A 335 -4.57 17.39 -0.67
CA VAL A 335 -5.85 17.09 -0.02
C VAL A 335 -5.94 15.58 0.20
N ALA A 336 -5.76 15.16 1.45
CA ALA A 336 -5.78 13.75 1.84
C ALA A 336 -7.21 13.21 2.04
N GLU A 337 -8.11 14.04 2.55
CA GLU A 337 -9.52 13.71 2.85
C GLU A 337 -10.38 14.96 2.64
N ARG A 338 -11.60 14.80 2.09
CA ARG A 338 -12.62 15.87 2.03
C ARG A 338 -13.70 15.55 3.07
N LEU A 339 -14.15 16.56 3.80
CA LEU A 339 -14.98 16.39 5.00
C LEU A 339 -16.45 16.73 4.78
#